data_AF-V5LWU4-F1
#
_entry.id   AF-V5LWU4-F1
#
_cell.length_a   1.000
_cell.length_b   1.000
_cell.length_c   1.000
_cell.angle_alpha   90.00
_cell.angle_beta   90.00
_cell.angle_gamma   90.00
#
_symmetry.space_group_name_H-M   'P 1'
#
loop_
_entity.id
_entity.type
_entity.pdbx_description
1 polymer ?
#
loop_
_entity_poly.entity_id
_entity_poly.type
_entity_poly.pdbx_seq_one_letter_code
_entity_poly.pdbx_strand_id
1 'polypeptide(L)' 'IEIDHLGNRRIRSVGELLQNQFRIGLSRMERVVRERMSIQDSGTVTPQQLINIRAVVAAIEEFFGRSQVAN' A
#
# COMPACT_ATOMS: atom_id res chain seq x y z
N ILE A 1 27.90 -3.39 29.38
CA ILE A 1 26.49 -3.77 29.13
C ILE A 1 26.07 -2.93 27.94
N GLU A 2 26.21 -3.52 26.76
CA GLU A 2 26.02 -2.92 25.44
C GLU A 2 25.14 -3.88 24.63
N ILE A 3 23.94 -4.17 25.16
CA ILE A 3 23.03 -5.17 24.59
C ILE A 3 21.58 -4.66 24.62
N ASP A 4 21.34 -3.35 24.52
CA ASP A 4 19.97 -2.79 24.50
C ASP A 4 19.63 -1.95 23.26
N HIS A 5 20.54 -1.77 22.30
CA HIS A 5 20.25 -0.97 21.09
C HIS A 5 20.14 -1.76 19.78
N LEU A 6 20.33 -3.08 19.81
CA LEU A 6 20.15 -3.95 18.64
C LEU A 6 18.71 -4.50 18.54
N GLY A 7 17.93 -4.45 19.62
CA GLY A 7 16.53 -4.89 19.65
C GLY A 7 15.60 -4.06 18.76
N ASN A 8 15.87 -2.76 18.60
CA ASN A 8 15.07 -1.87 17.76
C ASN A 8 15.43 -1.91 16.27
N ARG A 9 16.63 -2.39 15.90
CA ARG A 9 17.11 -2.42 14.50
C ARG A 9 16.78 -3.74 13.77
N ARG A 10 16.27 -4.76 14.48
CA ARG A 10 15.98 -6.12 13.96
C ARG A 10 14.51 -6.39 13.56
N ILE A 11 13.51 -5.60 13.97
CA ILE A 11 12.11 -6.12 14.01
C ILE A 11 11.14 -5.34 13.13
N ARG A 12 11.49 -5.10 11.86
CA ARG A 12 10.49 -5.13 10.79
C ARG A 12 11.09 -5.89 9.61
N SER A 13 10.67 -7.13 9.47
CA SER A 13 11.00 -7.97 8.31
C SER A 13 10.65 -7.24 7.01
N VAL A 14 11.33 -7.60 5.91
CA VAL A 14 10.97 -7.12 4.56
C VAL A 14 9.47 -7.35 4.29
N GLY A 15 8.92 -8.44 4.82
CA GLY A 15 7.48 -8.72 4.79
C GLY A 15 6.64 -7.66 5.50
N GLU A 16 7.03 -7.19 6.69
CA GLU A 16 6.31 -6.13 7.41
C GLU A 16 6.41 -4.77 6.71
N LEU A 17 7.56 -4.44 6.11
CA LEU A 17 7.72 -3.21 5.33
C LEU A 17 6.88 -3.26 4.04
N LEU A 18 6.92 -4.38 3.32
CA LEU A 18 6.10 -4.61 2.14
C LEU A 18 4.60 -4.60 2.49
N GLN A 19 4.20 -5.22 3.60
CA GLN A 19 2.82 -5.21 4.08
C GLN A 19 2.34 -3.79 4.36
N ASN A 20 3.18 -2.92 4.93
CA ASN A 20 2.83 -1.52 5.15
C ASN A 20 2.61 -0.78 3.82
N GLN A 21 3.48 -0.98 2.83
CA GLN A 21 3.31 -0.39 1.51
C GLN A 21 2.06 -0.92 0.79
N PHE A 22 1.78 -2.21 0.94
CA PHE A 22 0.56 -2.83 0.43
C PHE A 22 -0.70 -2.22 1.07
N ARG A 23 -0.72 -2.02 2.39
CA ARG A 23 -1.82 -1.34 3.10
C ARG A 23 -2.04 0.08 2.60
N ILE A 24 -0.96 0.83 2.36
CA ILE A 24 -1.03 2.18 1.77
C ILE A 24 -1.66 2.11 0.37
N GLY A 25 -1.22 1.17 -0.47
CA GLY A 25 -1.78 0.94 -1.80
C GLY A 25 -3.28 0.62 -1.77
N LEU A 26 -3.71 -0.23 -0.83
CA LEU A 26 -5.12 -0.55 -0.62
C LEU A 26 -5.93 0.66 -0.18
N SER A 27 -5.42 1.47 0.76
CA SER A 27 -6.12 2.67 1.22
C SER A 27 -6.29 3.71 0.09
N ARG A 28 -5.28 3.86 -0.77
CA ARG A 28 -5.39 4.67 -2.00
C ARG A 28 -6.46 4.13 -2.94
N MET A 29 -6.51 2.81 -3.16
CA MET A 29 -7.54 2.16 -3.98
C MET A 29 -8.95 2.35 -3.39
N GLU A 30 -9.11 2.17 -2.09
CA GLU A 30 -10.37 2.38 -1.36
C GLU A 30 -10.89 3.81 -1.55
N ARG A 31 -10.00 4.80 -1.45
CA ARG A 31 -10.36 6.20 -1.70
C ARG A 31 -10.92 6.39 -3.11
N VAL A 32 -10.25 5.84 -4.13
CA VAL A 32 -10.70 5.93 -5.53
C VAL A 32 -12.07 5.25 -5.71
N VAL A 33 -12.28 4.10 -5.07
CA VAL A 33 -13.58 3.41 -5.07
C VAL A 33 -14.66 4.31 -4.47
N ARG A 34 -14.43 4.91 -3.30
CA ARG A 34 -15.39 5.82 -2.64
C ARG A 34 -15.70 7.05 -3.50
N GLU A 35 -14.68 7.66 -4.09
CA GLU A 35 -14.85 8.80 -5.00
C GLU A 35 -15.71 8.41 -6.21
N ARG A 36 -15.44 7.27 -6.86
CA ARG A 36 -16.25 6.79 -7.99
C ARG A 36 -17.69 6.50 -7.59
N MET A 37 -17.92 5.86 -6.44
CA MET A 37 -19.27 5.58 -5.93
C MET A 37 -20.05 6.86 -5.61
N SER A 38 -19.38 7.95 -5.24
CA SER A 38 -20.06 9.23 -4.98
C SER A 38 -20.53 9.95 -6.25
N ILE A 39 -19.94 9.61 -7.41
CA ILE A 39 -20.20 10.28 -8.70
C ILE A 39 -21.11 9.40 -9.58
N GLN A 40 -20.99 8.08 -9.48
CA GLN A 40 -21.73 7.13 -10.29
C GLN A 40 -23.10 6.83 -9.70
N ASP A 41 -24.10 6.63 -10.57
CA ASP A 41 -25.43 6.20 -10.14
C ASP A 41 -25.35 4.79 -9.55
N SER A 42 -25.73 4.69 -8.27
CA SER A 42 -25.78 3.46 -7.49
C SER A 42 -26.55 2.32 -8.16
N GLY A 43 -27.55 2.62 -9.01
CA GLY A 43 -28.31 1.61 -9.74
C GLY A 43 -27.57 0.97 -10.93
N THR A 44 -26.46 1.56 -11.36
CA THR A 44 -25.72 1.15 -12.57
C THR A 44 -24.29 0.71 -12.28
N VAL A 45 -23.81 0.96 -11.05
CA VAL A 45 -22.42 0.73 -10.69
C VAL A 45 -22.15 -0.77 -10.50
N THR A 46 -21.04 -1.23 -11.07
CA THR A 46 -20.56 -2.62 -10.90
C THR A 46 -19.20 -2.63 -10.18
N PRO A 47 -18.87 -3.69 -9.42
CA PRO A 47 -17.57 -3.79 -8.75
C PRO A 47 -16.37 -3.63 -9.69
N GLN A 48 -16.48 -4.13 -10.93
CA GLN A 48 -15.41 -4.04 -11.92
C GLN A 48 -15.12 -2.59 -12.36
N GLN A 49 -16.13 -1.72 -12.37
CA GLN A 49 -15.96 -0.30 -12.67
C GLN A 49 -15.31 0.49 -11.52
N LEU A 50 -15.40 -0.03 -10.30
CA LEU A 50 -14.87 0.62 -9.10
C LEU A 50 -13.41 0.24 -8.84
N ILE A 51 -13.04 -1.01 -9.06
CA ILE A 51 -11.71 -1.53 -8.73
C ILE A 51 -10.65 -0.99 -9.69
N ASN A 52 -9.58 -0.42 -9.13
CA ASN A 52 -8.40 0.01 -9.89
C ASN A 52 -7.13 -0.41 -9.14
N ILE A 53 -6.48 -1.47 -9.63
CA ILE A 53 -5.29 -2.04 -8.99
C ILE A 53 -4.03 -1.17 -9.14
N ARG A 54 -4.05 -0.16 -10.02
CA ARG A 54 -2.87 0.69 -10.28
C ARG A 54 -2.33 1.34 -9.01
N ALA A 55 -3.20 1.70 -8.07
CA ALA A 55 -2.79 2.28 -6.79
C ALA A 55 -2.00 1.30 -5.91
N VAL A 56 -2.34 0.01 -5.96
CA VAL A 56 -1.63 -1.05 -5.24
C VAL A 56 -0.31 -1.37 -5.93
N VAL A 57 -0.34 -1.52 -7.25
CA VAL A 57 0.86 -1.78 -8.07
C VAL A 57 1.89 -0.67 -7.87
N ALA A 58 1.48 0.60 -7.97
CA ALA A 58 2.35 1.75 -7.76
C ALA A 58 2.99 1.76 -6.35
N ALA A 59 2.23 1.40 -5.31
CA ALA A 59 2.77 1.35 -3.95
C ALA A 59 3.83 0.24 -3.77
N ILE A 60 3.67 -0.88 -4.47
CA ILE A 60 4.63 -1.99 -4.50
C ILE A 60 5.87 -1.59 -5.32
N GLU A 61 5.68 -0.98 -6.49
CA GLU A 61 6.77 -0.48 -7.32
C GLU A 61 7.59 0.61 -6.59
N GLU A 62 6.92 1.52 -5.88
CA GLU A 62 7.59 2.52 -5.03
C GLU A 62 8.43 1.88 -3.92
N PHE A 63 7.97 0.76 -3.34
CA PHE A 63 8.71 0.04 -2.30
C PHE A 63 10.04 -0.51 -2.83
N PHE A 64 10.01 -1.21 -3.96
CA PHE A 64 11.19 -1.79 -4.59
C PHE A 64 12.03 -0.76 -5.36
N GLY A 65 11.43 0.32 -5.86
CA GLY A 65 12.13 1.43 -6.51
C GLY A 65 12.94 2.26 -5.52
N ARG A 66 12.41 2.48 -4.31
CA ARG A 66 13.15 3.16 -3.22
C ARG A 66 14.24 2.28 -2.61
N SER A 67 14.17 0.96 -2.74
CA SER A 67 15.19 0.06 -2.18
C SER A 67 16.52 0.10 -2.93
N GLN A 68 16.60 0.69 -4.14
CA GLN A 68 17.90 0.97 -4.79
C GLN A 68 18.75 1.98 -3.99
N VAL A 69 18.14 2.79 -3.12
CA VAL A 69 18.83 3.79 -2.29
C VAL A 69 19.26 3.22 -0.93
N ALA A 70 18.88 1.98 -0.62
CA ALA A 70 19.26 1.27 0.60
C ALA A 70 20.31 0.20 0.30
N ASN A 71 21.38 0.58 -0.39
CA ASN A 71 22.64 -0.15 -0.46
C ASN A 71 23.79 0.81 -0.16
#